data_AF-A0A1T2LBK1-F1
#
_entry.id   AF-A0A1T2LBK1-F1
#
_cell.length_a   1.000
_cell.length_b   1.000
_cell.length_c   1.000
_cell.angle_alpha   90.00
_cell.angle_beta   90.00
_cell.angle_gamma   90.00
#
_symmetry.space_group_name_H-M   'P 1'
#
loop_
_entity.id
_entity.type
_entity.pdbx_description
1 polymer ?
#
loop_
_entity_poly.entity_id
_entity_poly.type
_entity_poly.pdbx_seq_one_letter_code
_entity_poly.pdbx_strand_id
1 'polypeptide(L)' 'MKSQIEALDDSVSGFNIGINAGEDAGQTIFHRHIHLIPRRKGDVDEARGGVRHTIPGKGVY' A
#
# COMPACT_ATOMS: atom_id res chain seq x y z
N MET A 1 0.85 -2.17 -15.42
CA MET A 1 1.49 -1.77 -14.15
C MET A 1 1.91 -2.97 -13.30
N LYS A 2 0.99 -3.76 -12.70
CA LYS A 2 1.35 -4.94 -11.88
C LYS A 2 2.32 -5.90 -12.57
N SER A 3 1.94 -6.42 -13.73
CA SER A 3 2.76 -7.40 -14.48
C SER A 3 4.13 -6.86 -14.89
N GLN A 4 4.23 -5.56 -15.16
CA GLN A 4 5.51 -4.92 -15.48
C GLN A 4 6.40 -4.82 -14.24
N ILE A 5 5.83 -4.52 -13.07
CA ILE A 5 6.57 -4.49 -11.81
C ILE A 5 7.08 -5.89 -11.47
N GLU A 6 6.23 -6.91 -11.56
CA GLU A 6 6.63 -8.31 -11.30
C GLU A 6 7.67 -8.83 -12.30
N ALA A 7 7.67 -8.32 -13.54
CA ALA A 7 8.68 -8.67 -14.53
C ALA A 7 10.03 -7.96 -14.28
N LEU A 8 10.03 -6.80 -13.62
CA LEU A 8 11.22 -6.01 -13.32
C LEU A 8 11.84 -6.36 -11.95
N ASP A 9 11.03 -6.86 -11.02
CA ASP A 9 11.43 -7.20 -9.66
C ASP A 9 10.71 -8.47 -9.20
N ASP A 10 11.45 -9.58 -9.22
CA ASP A 10 10.99 -10.92 -8.86
C ASP A 10 10.83 -11.12 -7.34
N SER A 11 11.38 -10.22 -6.52
CA SER A 11 11.23 -10.25 -5.06
C SER A 11 9.84 -9.79 -4.60
N VAL A 12 9.10 -9.10 -5.47
CA VAL A 12 7.74 -8.64 -5.19
C VAL A 12 6.80 -9.84 -5.09
N SER A 13 6.25 -10.05 -3.91
CA SER A 13 5.37 -11.19 -3.59
C SER A 13 3.91 -10.77 -3.36
N GLY A 14 3.61 -9.48 -3.39
CA GLY A 14 2.26 -8.96 -3.16
C GLY A 14 2.17 -7.46 -3.37
N PHE A 15 0.97 -6.90 -3.19
CA PHE A 15 0.73 -5.47 -3.32
C PHE A 15 -0.28 -5.01 -2.27
N ASN A 16 -0.03 -3.84 -1.68
CA ASN A 16 -1.06 -3.05 -1.01
C ASN A 16 -1.71 -2.14 -2.05
N ILE A 17 -3.05 -2.05 -2.04
CA ILE A 17 -3.82 -1.14 -2.88
C ILE A 17 -4.57 -0.18 -1.96
N GLY A 18 -4.41 1.13 -2.19
CA GLY A 18 -5.01 2.17 -1.37
C GLY A 18 -5.61 3.31 -2.19
N ILE A 19 -6.62 3.97 -1.64
CA ILE A 19 -7.22 5.18 -2.17
C ILE A 19 -7.57 6.11 -1.00
N ASN A 20 -7.22 7.39 -1.13
CA ASN A 20 -7.62 8.42 -0.19
C ASN A 20 -8.76 9.23 -0.81
N ALA A 21 -9.81 9.49 -0.05
CA ALA A 21 -10.97 10.27 -0.48
C ALA A 21 -11.31 11.31 0.60
N GLY A 22 -11.01 12.58 0.31
CA GLY A 22 -11.15 13.68 1.25
C GLY A 22 -9.86 14.02 1.99
N GLU A 23 -9.79 15.25 2.50
CA GLU A 23 -8.63 15.81 3.21
C GLU A 23 -8.29 15.00 4.47
N ASP A 24 -9.28 14.67 5.29
CA ASP A 24 -9.09 13.87 6.53
C ASP A 24 -8.58 12.45 6.25
N ALA A 25 -8.81 11.92 5.05
CA ALA A 25 -8.24 10.65 4.60
C ALA A 25 -6.80 10.81 4.06
N GLY A 26 -6.22 12.02 4.12
CA GLY A 26 -4.88 12.33 3.62
C GLY A 26 -4.82 12.53 2.10
N GLN A 27 -5.93 12.89 1.44
CA GLN A 27 -5.91 13.21 0.01
C GLN A 27 -5.26 14.58 -0.22
N THR A 28 -4.08 14.61 -0.86
CA THR A 28 -3.39 15.85 -1.23
C THR A 28 -3.63 16.28 -2.68
N ILE A 29 -3.87 15.31 -3.56
CA ILE A 29 -4.21 15.55 -4.97
C ILE A 29 -5.70 15.25 -5.16
N PHE A 30 -6.49 16.30 -5.41
CA PHE A 30 -7.94 16.22 -5.62
C PHE A 30 -8.34 15.76 -7.02
N HIS A 31 -7.60 14.77 -7.53
CA HIS A 31 -7.98 13.92 -8.64
C HIS A 31 -7.95 12.48 -8.14
N ARG A 32 -8.95 11.67 -8.49
CA ARG A 32 -8.98 10.27 -8.05
C ARG A 32 -7.72 9.55 -8.54
N HIS A 33 -6.98 8.95 -7.62
CA HIS A 33 -5.83 8.12 -7.92
C HIS A 33 -5.80 6.91 -7.01
N ILE A 34 -5.09 5.87 -7.45
CA ILE A 34 -4.91 4.62 -6.70
C ILE A 34 -3.43 4.47 -6.41
N HIS A 35 -3.10 4.19 -5.15
CA HIS A 35 -1.76 3.76 -4.77
C HIS A 35 -1.64 2.26 -5.02
N LEU A 36 -0.65 1.87 -5.83
CA LEU A 36 -0.24 0.47 -6.00
C LEU A 36 1.16 0.34 -5.38
N ILE A 37 1.24 -0.32 -4.23
CA ILE A 37 2.46 -0.39 -3.41
C ILE A 37 2.98 -1.84 -3.44
N PRO A 38 4.09 -2.13 -4.14
CA PRO A 38 4.69 -3.46 -4.15
C PRO A 38 5.16 -3.89 -2.76
N ARG A 39 4.96 -5.15 -2.41
CA ARG A 39 5.34 -5.77 -1.13
C ARG A 39 6.25 -6.96 -1.35
N ARG A 40 7.16 -7.18 -0.41
CA ARG A 40 8.13 -8.29 -0.40
C ARG A 40 8.02 -9.05 0.91
N LYS A 41 8.47 -10.30 0.92
CA LYS A 41 8.53 -11.07 2.18
C LYS A 41 9.49 -10.39 3.15
N GLY A 42 9.01 -10.07 4.35
CA GLY A 42 9.82 -9.47 5.42
C GLY A 42 10.12 -7.98 5.27
N ASP A 43 9.44 -7.26 4.36
CA ASP A 43 9.63 -5.81 4.20
C ASP A 43 8.97 -4.96 5.31
N VAL A 44 8.13 -5.58 6.12
CA VAL A 44 7.46 -5.01 7.29
C VAL A 44 7.39 -6.10 8.35
N ASP A 45 7.71 -5.76 9.60
CA ASP A 45 7.76 -6.70 10.72
C ASP A 45 6.42 -7.41 10.96
N GLU A 46 5.30 -6.68 10.89
CA GLU A 46 3.94 -7.22 11.02
C GLU A 46 3.07 -6.79 9.83
N ALA A 47 2.96 -7.67 8.82
CA ALA A 47 2.24 -7.36 7.59
C ALA A 47 0.71 -7.27 7.78
N ARG A 48 0.16 -7.90 8.82
CA ARG A 48 -1.27 -7.88 9.13
C ARG A 48 -1.71 -6.44 9.37
N GLY A 49 -2.73 -5.99 8.64
CA GLY A 49 -3.18 -4.59 8.64
C GLY A 49 -3.06 -3.86 7.32
N GLY A 50 -2.13 -4.27 6.46
CA GLY A 50 -1.94 -3.68 5.13
C GLY A 50 -1.81 -2.15 5.18
N VAL A 51 -2.62 -1.44 4.39
CA VAL A 51 -2.62 0.03 4.33
C VAL A 51 -3.03 0.72 5.65
N ARG A 52 -3.61 0.00 6.63
CA ARG A 52 -4.03 0.59 7.92
C ARG A 52 -2.87 0.95 8.84
N HIS A 53 -1.66 0.46 8.56
CA HIS A 53 -0.45 0.91 9.25
C HIS A 53 -0.19 2.42 9.11
N THR A 54 -0.91 3.10 8.20
CA THR A 54 -0.94 4.56 8.09
C THR A 54 -1.55 5.24 9.33
N ILE A 55 -2.40 4.55 10.08
CA ILE A 55 -2.98 5.07 11.34
C ILE A 55 -2.20 4.49 12.53
N PRO A 56 -1.50 5.32 13.33
CA PRO A 56 -0.72 4.85 14.47
C PRO A 56 -1.55 3.98 15.42
N GLY A 57 -1.03 2.79 15.76
CA GLY A 57 -1.68 1.85 16.69
C GLY A 57 -2.93 1.13 16.15
N LYS A 58 -3.28 1.29 14.86
CA LYS A 58 -4.43 0.63 14.24
C LYS A 58 -4.06 -0.32 13.09
N GLY A 59 -2.78 -0.53 12.87
CA GLY A 59 -2.27 -1.47 11.87
C GLY A 59 -2.66 -2.92 12.19
N VAL A 60 -2.43 -3.37 13.42
CA VAL A 60 -2.64 -4.75 13.82
C VAL A 60 -4.10 -4.99 14.26
N TYR A 61 -4.68 -6.10 13.83
CA TYR A 61 -5.97 -6.64 14.30
C TYR A 61 -5.82 -8.12 14.66
#